data_AF-A0A318CLT0-F1
#
_entry.id   AF-A0A318CLT0-F1
#
_cell.length_a   1.000
_cell.length_b   1.000
_cell.length_c   1.000
_cell.angle_alpha   90.00
_cell.angle_beta   90.00
_cell.angle_gamma   90.00
#
_symmetry.space_group_name_H-M   'P 1'
#
loop_
_entity.id
_entity.type
_entity.pdbx_description
1 polymer ?
#
loop_
_entity_poly.entity_id
_entity_poly.type
_entity_poly.pdbx_seq_one_letter_code
_entity_poly.pdbx_strand_id
1 'polypeptide(L)'
;MKIRANHLTALRIILLPLPYFLLYGGNRAKIVALLAFTILGLTDYLDGLLARRDGSTPLGRLLDPIADKIFIAVTLIPLADLGILPLWIVWPIFFREFLVTELRRFCMASKRQLRVTELAKIKTALQMVGAGLVLITDMFPDKSVLIAFLSGALLATLFLAVGLYWRDGHLSTRMQTALSLLILGLAVGLVLRPSQIIITYALIMLGITLVSGSRYLVVGLPECLRRGLPAAGRLTASLILPLLSIALMPLAPKGMTSLVVLILALEFGGQGLEMWTVQERKIDISWIKIRILVPGALLSLVSGYVLYGFERAVPAFLWVTTGLCICYTVVNVGIYCRAVCRTQGFVRGQGARR
;
A
#
# COMPACT_ATOMS: atom_id res chain seq x y z
N MET A 1 11.20 20.52 20.34
CA MET A 1 10.50 19.23 20.26
C MET A 1 11.24 18.36 19.24
N LYS A 2 11.89 17.25 19.62
CA LYS A 2 12.62 16.39 18.65
C LYS A 2 11.59 15.64 17.78
N ILE A 3 11.52 15.98 16.50
CA ILE A 3 10.66 15.28 15.54
C ILE A 3 11.22 13.86 15.35
N ARG A 4 10.47 12.84 15.77
CA ARG A 4 10.82 11.42 15.55
C ARG A 4 10.16 10.90 14.28
N ALA A 5 10.79 9.93 13.61
CA ALA A 5 10.30 9.30 12.37
C ALA A 5 8.80 8.96 12.40
N ASN A 6 8.27 8.41 13.50
CA ASN A 6 6.85 8.08 13.62
C ASN A 6 5.89 9.25 13.40
N HIS A 7 6.28 10.48 13.77
CA HIS A 7 5.38 11.63 13.67
C HIS A 7 5.14 11.98 12.20
N LEU A 8 6.18 11.86 11.37
CA LEU A 8 6.08 12.06 9.94
C LEU A 8 5.26 10.93 9.29
N THR A 9 5.46 9.67 9.71
CA THR A 9 4.67 8.55 9.20
C THR A 9 3.18 8.70 9.53
N ALA A 10 2.86 9.11 10.77
CA ALA A 10 1.50 9.38 11.19
C ALA A 10 0.91 10.59 10.45
N LEU A 11 1.69 11.67 10.31
CA LEU A 11 1.31 12.85 9.54
C LEU A 11 1.01 12.48 8.09
N ARG A 12 1.84 11.63 7.46
CA ARG A 12 1.63 11.12 6.11
C ARG A 12 0.29 10.41 6.01
N ILE A 13 -0.03 9.47 6.89
CA ILE A 13 -1.33 8.77 6.90
C ILE A 13 -2.49 9.77 7.00
N ILE A 14 -2.38 10.79 7.86
CA ILE A 14 -3.42 11.81 8.05
C ILE A 14 -3.57 12.70 6.81
N LEU A 15 -2.48 13.00 6.10
CA LEU A 15 -2.48 13.88 4.94
C LEU A 15 -2.83 13.19 3.62
N LEU A 16 -2.70 11.86 3.51
CA LEU A 16 -3.00 11.11 2.28
C LEU A 16 -4.42 11.28 1.71
N PRO A 17 -5.48 11.52 2.50
CA PRO A 17 -6.80 11.85 1.95
C PRO A 17 -6.82 13.14 1.11
N LEU A 18 -5.94 14.12 1.40
CA LEU A 18 -5.92 15.39 0.67
C LEU A 18 -5.63 15.21 -0.83
N PRO A 19 -4.49 14.61 -1.25
CA PRO A 19 -4.23 14.39 -2.67
C PRO A 19 -5.25 13.43 -3.31
N TYR A 20 -5.81 12.48 -2.55
CA TYR A 20 -6.91 11.63 -3.03
C TYR A 20 -8.10 12.46 -3.53
N PHE A 21 -8.61 13.39 -2.72
CA PHE A 21 -9.76 14.21 -3.13
C PHE A 21 -9.41 15.17 -4.27
N LEU A 22 -8.19 15.67 -4.31
CA LEU A 22 -7.72 16.55 -5.38
C LEU A 22 -7.67 15.85 -6.76
N LEU A 23 -7.51 14.53 -6.83
CA LEU A 23 -7.56 13.78 -8.10
C LEU A 23 -8.92 13.85 -8.80
N TYR A 24 -10.00 14.01 -8.03
CA TYR A 24 -11.36 14.16 -8.56
C TYR A 24 -11.69 15.58 -9.01
N GLY A 25 -10.76 16.52 -8.83
CA GLY A 25 -10.88 17.88 -9.36
C GLY A 25 -10.44 17.99 -10.83
N GLY A 26 -10.40 19.23 -11.34
CA GLY A 26 -9.87 19.52 -12.67
C GLY A 26 -8.34 19.39 -12.75
N ASN A 27 -7.77 19.66 -13.94
CA ASN A 27 -6.33 19.49 -14.17
C ASN A 27 -5.45 20.26 -13.17
N ARG A 28 -5.82 21.49 -12.78
CA ARG A 28 -5.09 22.24 -11.74
C ARG A 28 -5.05 21.50 -10.40
N ALA A 29 -6.17 20.90 -9.97
CA ALA A 29 -6.23 20.11 -8.75
C ALA A 29 -5.39 18.83 -8.87
N LYS A 30 -5.42 18.15 -10.02
CA LYS A 30 -4.55 17.00 -10.30
C LYS A 30 -3.05 17.34 -10.25
N ILE A 31 -2.64 18.54 -10.69
CA ILE A 31 -1.24 19.00 -10.53
C ILE A 31 -0.90 19.12 -9.05
N VAL A 32 -1.78 19.75 -8.26
CA VAL A 32 -1.57 19.88 -6.80
C VAL A 32 -1.57 18.51 -6.13
N ALA A 33 -2.42 17.57 -6.57
CA ALA A 33 -2.43 16.19 -6.09
C ALA A 33 -1.09 15.49 -6.37
N LEU A 34 -0.56 15.62 -7.59
CA LEU A 34 0.73 15.06 -7.99
C LEU A 34 1.88 15.61 -7.13
N LEU A 35 1.90 16.93 -6.90
CA LEU A 35 2.89 17.57 -6.03
C LEU A 35 2.75 17.08 -4.59
N ALA A 36 1.52 17.01 -4.05
CA ALA A 36 1.27 16.54 -2.71
C ALA A 36 1.64 15.06 -2.52
N PHE A 37 1.31 14.18 -3.47
CA PHE A 37 1.76 12.78 -3.45
C PHE A 37 3.29 12.70 -3.50
N THR A 38 3.94 13.52 -4.32
CA THR A 38 5.40 13.54 -4.42
C THR A 38 6.04 13.96 -3.11
N ILE A 39 5.55 15.03 -2.47
CA ILE A 39 6.03 15.50 -1.16
C ILE A 39 5.81 14.43 -0.10
N LEU A 40 4.62 13.84 -0.03
CA LEU A 40 4.32 12.77 0.93
C LEU A 40 5.18 11.51 0.69
N GLY A 41 5.46 11.15 -0.56
CA GLY A 41 6.38 10.07 -0.90
C GLY A 41 7.82 10.37 -0.46
N LEU A 42 8.27 11.62 -0.59
CA LEU A 42 9.58 12.06 -0.10
C LEU A 42 9.68 12.01 1.42
N THR A 43 8.59 12.23 2.16
CA THR A 43 8.61 12.10 3.63
C THR A 43 8.95 10.69 4.10
N ASP A 44 8.60 9.64 3.36
CA ASP A 44 8.98 8.26 3.69
C ASP A 44 10.51 8.06 3.69
N TYR A 45 11.18 8.67 2.71
CA TYR A 45 12.64 8.64 2.64
C TYR A 45 13.27 9.36 3.85
N LEU A 46 12.69 10.50 4.25
CA LEU A 46 13.13 11.24 5.42
C LEU A 46 12.94 10.44 6.70
N ASP A 47 11.82 9.73 6.85
CA ASP A 47 11.53 8.85 8.00
C ASP A 47 12.60 7.76 8.13
N GLY A 48 12.96 7.13 7.01
CA GLY A 48 14.02 6.14 6.95
C GLY A 48 15.42 6.71 7.24
N LEU A 49 15.67 7.99 7.00
CA LEU A 49 16.92 8.66 7.35
C LEU A 49 16.96 8.97 8.85
N LEU A 50 15.87 9.51 9.40
CA LEU A 50 15.74 9.80 10.83
C LEU A 50 15.81 8.51 11.66
N ALA A 51 15.15 7.43 11.22
CA ALA A 51 15.19 6.14 11.92
C ALA A 51 16.60 5.53 11.97
N ARG A 52 17.46 5.80 10.98
CA ARG A 52 18.88 5.37 10.99
C ARG A 52 19.76 6.20 11.92
N ARG A 53 19.44 7.49 12.09
CA ARG A 53 20.19 8.42 12.94
C ARG A 53 19.78 8.31 14.41
N ASP A 54 18.49 8.32 14.67
CA ASP A 54 17.92 8.42 16.03
C ASP A 54 17.37 7.09 16.57
N GLY A 55 17.40 6.03 15.75
CA GLY A 55 16.84 4.71 16.05
C GLY A 55 15.35 4.57 15.71
N SER A 56 14.95 3.38 15.26
CA SER A 56 13.55 3.05 14.96
C SER A 56 12.76 2.77 16.23
N THR A 57 11.55 3.32 16.36
CA THR A 57 10.66 2.96 17.48
C THR A 57 9.79 1.74 17.13
N PRO A 58 9.21 1.03 18.12
CA PRO A 58 8.26 -0.06 17.87
C PRO A 58 7.03 0.36 17.06
N LEU A 59 6.54 1.58 17.27
CA LEU A 59 5.35 2.11 16.59
C LEU A 59 5.68 2.51 15.15
N GLY A 60 6.83 3.13 14.89
CA GLY A 60 7.28 3.45 13.53
C GLY A 60 7.42 2.19 12.68
N ARG A 61 8.11 1.15 13.21
CA ARG A 61 8.27 -0.14 12.51
C ARG A 61 6.95 -0.82 12.13
N LEU A 62 5.87 -0.54 12.87
CA LEU A 62 4.52 -1.02 12.56
C LEU A 62 3.81 -0.11 11.54
N LEU A 63 3.92 1.22 11.69
CA LEU A 63 3.24 2.18 10.83
C LEU A 63 3.84 2.26 9.43
N ASP A 64 5.17 2.11 9.25
CA ASP A 64 5.80 2.30 7.93
C ASP A 64 5.21 1.36 6.86
N PRO A 65 5.13 0.02 7.08
CA PRO A 65 4.57 -0.88 6.08
C PRO A 65 3.06 -0.73 5.87
N ILE A 66 2.34 -0.12 6.83
CA ILE A 66 0.91 0.18 6.71
C ILE A 66 0.75 1.44 5.85
N ALA A 67 1.49 2.50 6.16
CA ALA A 67 1.47 3.77 5.45
C ALA A 67 1.79 3.59 3.96
N ASP A 68 2.78 2.78 3.63
CA ASP A 68 3.16 2.50 2.24
C ASP A 68 2.01 1.87 1.43
N LYS A 69 1.27 0.94 2.03
CA LYS A 69 0.15 0.28 1.35
C LYS A 69 -1.07 1.17 1.24
N ILE A 70 -1.33 1.99 2.27
CA ILE A 70 -2.37 3.03 2.22
C ILE A 70 -2.02 4.02 1.11
N PHE A 71 -0.76 4.44 1.00
CA PHE A 71 -0.30 5.33 -0.07
C PHE A 71 -0.64 4.76 -1.46
N ILE A 72 -0.32 3.48 -1.70
CA ILE A 72 -0.63 2.81 -2.96
C ILE A 72 -2.16 2.73 -3.18
N ALA A 73 -2.94 2.44 -2.13
CA ALA A 73 -4.41 2.42 -2.18
C ALA A 73 -5.01 3.77 -2.59
N VAL A 74 -4.62 4.86 -1.91
CA VAL A 74 -5.11 6.21 -2.21
C VAL A 74 -4.63 6.74 -3.56
N THR A 75 -3.61 6.13 -4.15
CA THR A 75 -3.06 6.52 -5.45
C THR A 75 -3.71 5.74 -6.60
N LEU A 76 -3.74 4.40 -6.53
CA LEU A 76 -4.17 3.56 -7.65
C LEU A 76 -5.69 3.41 -7.77
N ILE A 77 -6.42 3.39 -6.64
CA ILE A 77 -7.88 3.21 -6.66
C ILE A 77 -8.58 4.39 -7.35
N PRO A 78 -8.27 5.66 -7.06
CA PRO A 78 -8.85 6.78 -7.81
C PRO A 78 -8.54 6.75 -9.30
N LEU A 79 -7.31 6.37 -9.67
CA LEU A 79 -6.95 6.26 -11.09
C LEU A 79 -7.80 5.18 -11.80
N ALA A 80 -8.15 4.09 -11.09
CA ALA A 80 -9.05 3.07 -11.60
C ALA A 80 -10.49 3.58 -11.73
N ASP A 81 -10.97 4.29 -10.72
CA ASP A 81 -12.32 4.85 -10.65
C ASP A 81 -12.56 5.96 -11.69
N LEU A 82 -11.53 6.80 -11.94
CA LEU A 82 -11.54 7.81 -12.99
C LEU A 82 -11.42 7.21 -14.41
N GLY A 83 -11.25 5.89 -14.54
CA GLY A 83 -11.09 5.20 -15.82
C GLY A 83 -9.72 5.40 -16.48
N ILE A 84 -8.76 6.01 -15.78
CA ILE A 84 -7.39 6.26 -16.27
C ILE A 84 -6.60 4.95 -16.28
N LEU A 85 -6.71 4.16 -15.20
CA LEU A 85 -6.15 2.82 -15.13
C LEU A 85 -7.25 1.77 -15.27
N PRO A 86 -7.03 0.70 -16.04
CA PRO A 86 -8.01 -0.36 -16.12
C PRO A 86 -8.04 -1.17 -14.82
N LEU A 87 -9.25 -1.42 -14.31
CA LEU A 87 -9.46 -2.14 -13.04
C LEU A 87 -8.84 -3.55 -13.05
N TRP A 88 -8.80 -4.22 -14.20
CA TRP A 88 -8.19 -5.54 -14.33
C TRP A 88 -6.67 -5.55 -14.10
N ILE A 89 -5.99 -4.40 -14.17
CA ILE A 89 -4.58 -4.26 -13.76
C ILE A 89 -4.47 -3.96 -12.26
N VAL A 90 -5.35 -3.08 -11.76
CA VAL A 90 -5.32 -2.62 -10.37
C VAL A 90 -5.72 -3.73 -9.40
N TRP A 91 -6.72 -4.54 -9.76
CA TRP A 91 -7.22 -5.62 -8.91
C TRP A 91 -6.14 -6.68 -8.58
N PRO A 92 -5.38 -7.24 -9.54
CA PRO A 92 -4.30 -8.18 -9.24
C PRO A 92 -3.15 -7.59 -8.41
N ILE A 93 -2.88 -6.28 -8.53
CA ILE A 93 -1.89 -5.58 -7.70
C ILE A 93 -2.32 -5.68 -6.22
N PHE A 94 -3.56 -5.31 -5.91
CA PHE A 94 -4.09 -5.40 -4.54
C PHE A 94 -4.24 -6.85 -4.07
N PHE A 95 -4.74 -7.76 -4.91
CA PHE A 95 -4.78 -9.20 -4.64
C PHE A 95 -3.45 -9.70 -4.10
N ARG A 96 -2.37 -9.40 -4.83
CA ARG A 96 -1.02 -9.76 -4.43
C ARG A 96 -0.61 -9.08 -3.13
N GLU A 97 -0.86 -7.78 -2.95
CA GLU A 97 -0.44 -7.06 -1.75
C GLU A 97 -1.07 -7.65 -0.47
N PHE A 98 -2.36 -7.96 -0.47
CA PHE A 98 -3.00 -8.65 0.66
C PHE A 98 -2.50 -10.08 0.82
N LEU A 99 -2.39 -10.85 -0.28
CA LEU A 99 -1.94 -12.24 -0.25
C LEU A 99 -0.53 -12.37 0.35
N VAL A 100 0.43 -11.60 -0.16
CA VAL A 100 1.81 -11.64 0.31
C VAL A 100 1.94 -11.19 1.76
N THR A 101 1.11 -10.23 2.20
CA THR A 101 1.10 -9.77 3.60
C THR A 101 0.70 -10.89 4.56
N GLU A 102 -0.37 -11.61 4.23
CA GLU A 102 -0.85 -12.72 5.04
C GLU A 102 0.11 -13.92 5.02
N LEU A 103 0.65 -14.25 3.85
CA LEU A 103 1.63 -15.33 3.73
C LEU A 103 2.91 -15.02 4.53
N ARG A 104 3.35 -13.76 4.54
CA ARG A 104 4.50 -13.32 5.35
C ARG A 104 4.26 -13.56 6.84
N ARG A 105 3.04 -13.35 7.34
CA ARG A 105 2.68 -13.63 8.73
C ARG A 105 2.86 -15.11 9.07
N PHE A 106 2.43 -16.03 8.19
CA PHE A 106 2.62 -17.47 8.41
C PHE A 106 4.09 -17.86 8.40
N CYS A 107 4.91 -17.31 7.51
CA CYS A 107 6.35 -17.54 7.49
C CYS A 107 7.03 -17.08 8.79
N MET A 108 6.62 -15.93 9.34
CA MET A 108 7.14 -15.42 10.61
C MET A 108 6.77 -16.33 11.78
N ALA A 109 5.52 -16.83 11.81
CA ALA A 109 5.06 -17.76 12.83
C ALA A 109 5.84 -19.10 12.79
N SER A 110 6.43 -19.47 11.66
CA SER A 110 7.27 -20.67 11.50
C SER A 110 8.79 -20.38 11.56
N LYS A 111 9.18 -19.18 12.01
CA LYS A 111 10.59 -18.71 12.09
C LYS A 111 11.37 -18.76 10.77
N ARG A 112 10.70 -18.90 9.63
CA ARG A 112 11.31 -18.85 8.29
C ARG A 112 11.19 -17.43 7.76
N GLN A 113 12.04 -16.54 8.26
CA GLN A 113 12.05 -15.15 7.78
C GLN A 113 12.65 -15.08 6.38
N LEU A 114 11.81 -14.67 5.41
CA LEU A 114 12.27 -14.39 4.06
C LEU A 114 12.96 -13.04 4.03
N ARG A 115 14.19 -13.02 3.49
CA ARG A 115 14.91 -11.76 3.23
C ARG A 115 14.16 -10.95 2.18
N VAL A 116 14.03 -9.65 2.44
CA VAL A 116 13.46 -8.69 1.48
C VAL A 116 14.39 -8.63 0.26
N THR A 117 13.83 -8.82 -0.92
CA THR A 117 14.57 -8.77 -2.19
C THR A 117 14.70 -7.32 -2.68
N GLU A 118 15.72 -7.01 -3.49
CA GLU A 118 15.85 -5.70 -4.13
C GLU A 118 14.64 -5.39 -5.03
N LEU A 119 14.06 -6.40 -5.69
CA LEU A 119 12.82 -6.25 -6.46
C LEU A 119 11.65 -5.76 -5.62
N ALA A 120 11.57 -6.12 -4.33
CA ALA A 120 10.55 -5.62 -3.42
C ALA A 120 10.75 -4.16 -3.01
N LYS A 121 11.96 -3.61 -3.18
CA LYS A 121 12.24 -2.17 -3.00
C LYS A 121 11.95 -1.39 -4.28
N ILE A 122 12.27 -1.97 -5.44
CA ILE A 122 11.99 -1.34 -6.74
C ILE A 122 10.49 -1.27 -7.02
N LYS A 123 9.71 -2.30 -6.62
CA LYS A 123 8.25 -2.33 -6.88
C LYS A 123 7.52 -1.08 -6.36
N THR A 124 7.87 -0.59 -5.18
CA THR A 124 7.14 0.50 -4.52
C THR A 124 7.48 1.82 -5.19
N ALA A 125 8.76 2.05 -5.47
CA ALA A 125 9.20 3.20 -6.26
C ALA A 125 8.51 3.22 -7.64
N LEU A 126 8.45 2.07 -8.31
CA LEU A 126 7.80 1.94 -9.60
C LEU A 126 6.29 2.18 -9.54
N GLN A 127 5.59 1.73 -8.49
CA GLN A 127 4.16 2.00 -8.32
C GLN A 127 3.89 3.50 -8.05
N MET A 128 4.69 4.14 -7.21
CA MET A 128 4.55 5.57 -6.89
C MET A 128 4.87 6.45 -8.10
N VAL A 129 6.04 6.23 -8.72
CA VAL A 129 6.47 7.00 -9.91
C VAL A 129 5.58 6.67 -11.11
N GLY A 130 5.29 5.39 -11.34
CA GLY A 130 4.45 4.94 -12.45
C GLY A 130 3.03 5.52 -12.39
N ALA A 131 2.43 5.60 -11.19
CA ALA A 131 1.14 6.28 -11.03
C ALA A 131 1.22 7.78 -11.35
N GLY A 132 2.31 8.45 -10.96
CA GLY A 132 2.56 9.84 -11.33
C GLY A 132 2.73 10.05 -12.85
N LEU A 133 3.47 9.16 -13.52
CA LEU A 133 3.65 9.21 -14.98
C LEU A 133 2.33 8.94 -15.73
N VAL A 134 1.53 7.99 -15.24
CA VAL A 134 0.18 7.72 -15.78
C VAL A 134 -0.69 8.96 -15.64
N LEU A 135 -0.67 9.62 -14.48
CA LEU A 135 -1.44 10.85 -14.24
C LEU A 135 -0.98 12.00 -15.15
N ILE A 136 0.32 12.20 -15.33
CA ILE A 136 0.87 13.22 -16.26
C ILE A 136 0.40 12.94 -17.70
N THR A 137 0.43 11.67 -18.12
CA THR A 137 0.04 11.27 -19.48
C THR A 137 -1.46 11.47 -19.74
N ASP A 138 -2.30 11.24 -18.73
CA ASP A 138 -3.75 11.53 -18.78
C ASP A 138 -4.03 13.03 -18.87
N MET A 139 -3.34 13.83 -18.04
CA MET A 139 -3.56 15.28 -17.95
C MET A 139 -3.08 16.04 -19.19
N PHE A 140 -2.00 15.58 -19.80
CA PHE A 140 -1.37 16.19 -20.97
C PHE A 140 -1.26 15.15 -22.09
N PRO A 141 -2.27 15.05 -22.97
CA PRO A 141 -2.23 14.14 -24.11
C PRO A 141 -1.03 14.42 -25.05
N ASP A 142 -0.60 15.69 -25.10
CA ASP A 142 0.66 16.07 -25.73
C ASP A 142 1.83 15.51 -24.91
N LYS A 143 2.50 14.52 -25.50
CA LYS A 143 3.64 13.82 -24.89
C LYS A 143 4.81 14.75 -24.53
N SER A 144 4.82 15.99 -25.02
CA SER A 144 5.87 16.98 -24.78
C SER A 144 6.13 17.18 -23.28
N VAL A 145 5.08 17.29 -22.47
CA VAL A 145 5.21 17.46 -21.01
C VAL A 145 5.82 16.22 -20.36
N LEU A 146 5.36 15.03 -20.75
CA LEU A 146 5.92 13.76 -20.26
C LEU A 146 7.39 13.62 -20.64
N ILE A 147 7.73 13.89 -21.91
CA ILE A 147 9.10 13.79 -22.43
C ILE A 147 10.00 14.81 -21.74
N ALA A 148 9.57 16.05 -21.57
CA ALA A 148 10.31 17.10 -20.87
C ALA A 148 10.54 16.75 -19.39
N PHE A 149 9.53 16.19 -18.72
CA PHE A 149 9.65 15.74 -17.34
C PHE A 149 10.67 14.59 -17.22
N LEU A 150 10.56 13.57 -18.08
CA LEU A 150 11.46 12.42 -18.08
C LEU A 150 12.89 12.79 -18.47
N SER A 151 13.08 13.65 -19.46
CA SER A 151 14.41 14.11 -19.87
C SER A 151 15.05 14.99 -18.80
N GLY A 152 14.30 15.89 -18.17
CA GLY A 152 14.76 16.68 -17.03
C GLY A 152 15.15 15.82 -15.84
N ALA A 153 14.32 14.83 -15.48
CA ALA A 153 14.61 13.88 -14.40
C ALA A 153 15.85 13.03 -14.72
N LEU A 154 16.02 12.58 -15.97
CA LEU A 154 17.19 11.84 -16.43
C LEU A 154 18.46 12.68 -16.33
N LEU A 155 18.44 13.93 -16.81
CA LEU A 155 19.57 14.85 -16.74
C LEU A 155 19.97 15.16 -15.29
N ALA A 156 19.00 15.44 -14.42
CA ALA A 156 19.25 15.68 -12.99
C ALA A 156 19.86 14.44 -12.30
N THR A 157 19.35 13.25 -12.64
CA THR A 157 19.87 11.98 -12.08
C THR A 157 21.26 11.67 -12.63
N LEU A 158 21.54 11.94 -13.89
CA LEU A 158 22.87 11.81 -14.49
C LEU A 158 23.87 12.76 -13.85
N PHE A 159 23.50 14.02 -13.65
CA PHE A 159 24.34 15.00 -12.98
C PHE A 159 24.71 14.55 -11.56
N LEU A 160 23.70 14.10 -10.79
CA LEU A 160 23.92 13.54 -9.45
C LEU A 160 24.79 12.27 -9.50
N ALA A 161 24.56 11.40 -10.47
CA ALA A 161 25.33 10.17 -10.66
C ALA A 161 26.81 10.45 -10.92
N VAL A 162 27.13 11.44 -11.77
CA VAL A 162 28.50 11.87 -12.04
C VAL A 162 29.16 12.42 -10.77
N GLY A 163 28.46 13.30 -10.03
CA GLY A 163 28.98 13.86 -8.79
C GLY A 163 29.27 12.79 -7.71
N LEU A 164 28.38 11.81 -7.56
CA LEU A 164 28.58 10.69 -6.64
C LEU A 164 29.68 9.74 -7.12
N TYR A 165 29.76 9.48 -8.42
CA TYR A 165 30.83 8.65 -8.99
C TYR A 165 32.21 9.30 -8.77
N TRP A 166 32.31 10.61 -8.90
CA TRP A 166 33.56 11.32 -8.66
C TRP A 166 33.98 11.26 -7.18
N ARG A 167 33.01 11.33 -6.26
CA ARG A 167 33.28 11.23 -4.82
C ARG A 167 33.62 9.81 -4.36
N ASP A 168 32.85 8.82 -4.82
CA ASP A 168 32.86 7.46 -4.26
C ASP A 168 33.60 6.45 -5.17
N GLY A 169 33.99 6.83 -6.39
CA GLY A 169 34.69 6.00 -7.38
C GLY A 169 33.85 4.89 -8.03
N HIS A 170 32.61 4.69 -7.57
CA HIS A 170 31.70 3.67 -8.08
C HIS A 170 30.25 4.16 -7.99
N LEU A 171 29.39 3.62 -8.86
CA LEU A 171 27.98 3.98 -8.89
C LEU A 171 27.16 2.95 -8.10
N SER A 172 26.36 3.43 -7.14
CA SER A 172 25.46 2.56 -6.38
C SER A 172 24.44 1.87 -7.29
N THR A 173 24.11 0.62 -7.00
CA THR A 173 23.07 -0.17 -7.71
C THR A 173 21.71 0.57 -7.74
N ARG A 174 21.40 1.37 -6.73
CA ARG A 174 20.18 2.20 -6.70
C ARG A 174 20.18 3.29 -7.78
N MET A 175 21.34 3.88 -8.04
CA MET A 175 21.47 4.91 -9.06
C MET A 175 21.43 4.30 -10.46
N GLN A 176 22.08 3.15 -10.66
CA GLN A 176 22.01 2.40 -11.92
C GLN A 176 20.57 2.00 -12.28
N THR A 177 19.81 1.52 -11.29
CA THR A 177 18.38 1.15 -11.47
C THR A 177 17.50 2.37 -11.71
N ALA A 178 17.76 3.51 -11.06
CA ALA A 178 17.02 4.74 -11.33
C ALA A 178 17.26 5.24 -12.76
N LEU A 179 18.53 5.26 -13.22
CA LEU A 179 18.88 5.65 -14.58
C LEU A 179 18.25 4.72 -15.62
N SER A 180 18.30 3.39 -15.42
CA SER A 180 17.71 2.45 -16.37
C SER A 180 16.20 2.59 -16.47
N LEU A 181 15.50 2.85 -15.36
CA LEU A 181 14.06 3.10 -15.36
C LEU A 181 13.71 4.43 -16.06
N LEU A 182 14.49 5.49 -15.88
CA LEU A 182 14.27 6.77 -16.55
C LEU A 182 14.52 6.68 -18.05
N ILE A 183 15.58 5.98 -18.48
CA ILE A 183 15.85 5.71 -19.89
C ILE A 183 14.71 4.90 -20.51
N LEU A 184 14.25 3.83 -19.83
CA LEU A 184 13.13 3.03 -20.29
C LEU A 184 11.85 3.86 -20.41
N GLY A 185 11.55 4.69 -19.41
CA GLY A 185 10.40 5.58 -19.41
C GLY A 185 10.45 6.57 -20.58
N LEU A 186 11.62 7.19 -20.83
CA LEU A 186 11.80 8.12 -21.93
C LEU A 186 11.63 7.42 -23.29
N ALA A 187 12.19 6.22 -23.46
CA ALA A 187 12.02 5.42 -24.66
C ALA A 187 10.54 5.09 -24.92
N VAL A 188 9.82 4.65 -23.88
CA VAL A 188 8.37 4.42 -23.93
C VAL A 188 7.61 5.69 -24.34
N GLY A 189 7.94 6.82 -23.72
CA GLY A 189 7.32 8.11 -23.99
C GLY A 189 7.52 8.62 -25.42
N LEU A 190 8.70 8.37 -26.00
CA LEU A 190 9.02 8.79 -27.38
C LEU A 190 8.32 7.90 -28.43
N VAL A 191 8.29 6.58 -28.21
CA VAL A 191 7.85 5.61 -29.22
C VAL A 191 6.33 5.42 -29.24
N LEU A 192 5.70 5.33 -28.06
CA LEU A 192 4.31 4.84 -27.94
C LEU A 192 3.28 5.97 -27.89
N ARG A 193 2.05 5.72 -28.34
CA ARG A 193 0.91 6.67 -28.22
C ARG A 193 0.49 6.85 -26.75
N PRO A 194 -0.15 7.97 -26.36
CA PRO A 194 -0.52 8.22 -24.95
C PRO A 194 -1.31 7.09 -24.28
N SER A 195 -2.29 6.51 -24.97
CA SER A 195 -3.05 5.35 -24.46
C SER A 195 -2.19 4.11 -24.27
N GLN A 196 -1.24 3.87 -25.18
CA GLN A 196 -0.29 2.76 -25.08
C GLN A 196 0.70 2.99 -23.93
N ILE A 197 1.16 4.23 -23.71
CA ILE A 197 2.06 4.59 -22.60
C ILE A 197 1.43 4.21 -21.25
N ILE A 198 0.16 4.59 -21.02
CA ILE A 198 -0.56 4.27 -19.78
C ILE A 198 -0.62 2.76 -19.55
N ILE A 199 -1.05 2.00 -20.58
CA ILE A 199 -1.14 0.53 -20.48
C ILE A 199 0.24 -0.09 -20.26
N THR A 200 1.28 0.37 -20.95
CA THR A 200 2.65 -0.12 -20.79
C THR A 200 3.16 0.10 -19.38
N TYR A 201 3.02 1.30 -18.81
CA TYR A 201 3.41 1.55 -17.43
C TYR A 201 2.60 0.70 -16.45
N ALA A 202 1.30 0.57 -16.68
CA ALA A 202 0.43 -0.27 -15.86
C ALA A 202 0.83 -1.76 -15.90
N LEU A 203 1.20 -2.29 -17.06
CA LEU A 203 1.70 -3.65 -17.23
C LEU A 203 3.07 -3.86 -16.58
N ILE A 204 3.99 -2.90 -16.70
CA ILE A 204 5.30 -2.95 -16.04
C ILE A 204 5.11 -2.96 -14.51
N MET A 205 4.23 -2.10 -14.00
CA MET A 205 3.84 -2.07 -12.58
C MET A 205 3.30 -3.41 -12.12
N LEU A 206 2.35 -3.99 -12.85
CA LEU A 206 1.77 -5.30 -12.55
C LEU A 206 2.83 -6.41 -12.55
N GLY A 207 3.62 -6.51 -13.63
CA GLY A 207 4.63 -7.55 -13.80
C GLY A 207 5.66 -7.56 -12.67
N ILE A 208 6.24 -6.40 -12.35
CA ILE A 208 7.21 -6.27 -11.27
C ILE A 208 6.57 -6.60 -9.90
N THR A 209 5.32 -6.17 -9.69
CA THR A 209 4.58 -6.46 -8.45
C THR A 209 4.37 -7.97 -8.24
N LEU A 210 3.96 -8.68 -9.30
CA LEU A 210 3.75 -10.13 -9.27
C LEU A 210 5.08 -10.87 -9.05
N VAL A 211 6.12 -10.56 -9.83
CA VAL A 211 7.43 -11.21 -9.73
C VAL A 211 8.04 -11.00 -8.35
N SER A 212 7.94 -9.79 -7.78
CA SER A 212 8.44 -9.47 -6.45
C SER A 212 7.79 -10.34 -5.35
N GLY A 213 6.52 -10.75 -5.54
CA GLY A 213 5.77 -11.57 -4.57
C GLY A 213 5.98 -13.07 -4.69
N SER A 214 6.50 -13.54 -5.83
CA SER A 214 6.59 -14.97 -6.17
C SER A 214 7.24 -15.84 -5.10
N ARG A 215 8.33 -15.37 -4.47
CA ARG A 215 9.02 -16.12 -3.39
C ARG A 215 8.14 -16.38 -2.17
N TYR A 216 7.24 -15.46 -1.84
CA TYR A 216 6.28 -15.64 -0.74
C TYR A 216 5.20 -16.66 -1.11
N LEU A 217 4.84 -16.80 -2.38
CA LEU A 217 3.94 -17.85 -2.83
C LEU A 217 4.60 -19.21 -2.69
N VAL A 218 5.84 -19.36 -3.18
CA VAL A 218 6.56 -20.64 -3.16
C VAL A 218 6.85 -21.12 -1.74
N VAL A 219 7.20 -20.22 -0.82
CA VAL A 219 7.57 -20.61 0.56
C VAL A 219 6.40 -20.50 1.53
N GLY A 220 5.58 -19.44 1.41
CA GLY A 220 4.51 -19.15 2.36
C GLY A 220 3.23 -19.94 2.11
N LEU A 221 2.87 -20.24 0.85
CA LEU A 221 1.65 -21.00 0.56
C LEU A 221 1.73 -22.44 1.10
N PRO A 222 2.82 -23.21 0.91
CA PRO A 222 2.94 -24.52 1.53
C PRO A 222 2.88 -24.47 3.05
N GLU A 223 3.43 -23.42 3.66
CA GLU A 223 3.39 -23.24 5.11
C GLU A 223 1.97 -22.95 5.63
N CYS A 224 1.17 -22.20 4.86
CA CYS A 224 -0.25 -22.03 5.13
C CYS A 224 -1.00 -23.37 5.05
N LEU A 225 -0.75 -24.15 3.99
CA LEU A 225 -1.40 -25.45 3.78
C LEU A 225 -1.07 -26.46 4.90
N ARG A 226 0.18 -26.48 5.38
CA ARG A 226 0.60 -27.32 6.52
C ARG A 226 -0.14 -27.03 7.82
N ARG A 227 -0.63 -25.80 7.99
CA ARG A 227 -1.40 -25.39 9.18
C ARG A 227 -2.89 -25.69 9.06
N GLY A 228 -3.34 -26.28 7.95
CA GLY A 228 -4.69 -26.77 7.73
C GLY A 228 -5.75 -25.69 7.55
N LEU A 229 -7.01 -26.12 7.69
CA LEU A 229 -8.23 -25.32 7.49
C LEU A 229 -8.24 -23.97 8.23
N PRO A 230 -7.80 -23.86 9.52
CA PRO A 230 -7.81 -22.57 10.21
C PRO A 230 -6.87 -21.52 9.60
N ALA A 231 -5.77 -21.95 8.97
CA ALA A 231 -4.88 -21.02 8.27
C ALA A 231 -5.47 -20.61 6.91
N ALA A 232 -6.03 -21.56 6.16
CA ALA A 232 -6.74 -21.27 4.92
C ALA A 232 -7.91 -20.30 5.13
N GLY A 233 -8.73 -20.52 6.16
CA GLY A 233 -9.85 -19.64 6.51
C GLY A 233 -9.42 -18.21 6.87
N ARG A 234 -8.25 -18.06 7.52
CA ARG A 234 -7.68 -16.73 7.78
C ARG A 234 -7.23 -16.05 6.49
N LEU A 235 -6.54 -16.79 5.63
CA LEU A 235 -6.07 -16.27 4.36
C LEU A 235 -7.25 -15.80 3.49
N THR A 236 -8.29 -16.61 3.36
CA THR A 236 -9.49 -16.24 2.58
C THR A 236 -10.21 -15.05 3.19
N ALA A 237 -10.41 -15.03 4.52
CA ALA A 237 -11.03 -13.90 5.21
C ALA A 237 -10.27 -12.58 4.99
N SER A 238 -8.96 -12.64 4.90
CA SER A 238 -8.09 -11.48 4.65
C SER A 238 -8.05 -11.02 3.19
N LEU A 239 -8.60 -11.80 2.25
CA LEU A 239 -8.64 -11.48 0.83
C LEU A 239 -10.04 -11.07 0.38
N ILE A 240 -11.09 -11.73 0.88
CA ILE A 240 -12.46 -11.58 0.39
C ILE A 240 -12.93 -10.13 0.43
N LEU A 241 -12.86 -9.47 1.59
CA LEU A 241 -13.43 -8.12 1.73
C LEU A 241 -12.72 -7.04 0.90
N PRO A 242 -11.38 -6.90 0.96
CA PRO A 242 -10.71 -5.88 0.17
C PRO A 242 -10.92 -6.12 -1.33
N LEU A 243 -10.88 -7.37 -1.79
CA LEU A 243 -11.01 -7.68 -3.22
C LEU A 243 -12.44 -7.57 -3.73
N LEU A 244 -13.42 -7.95 -2.93
CA LEU A 244 -14.83 -7.76 -3.28
C LEU A 244 -15.16 -6.27 -3.33
N SER A 245 -14.63 -5.47 -2.41
CA SER A 245 -14.81 -4.01 -2.42
C SER A 245 -14.25 -3.37 -3.69
N ILE A 246 -13.06 -3.79 -4.15
CA ILE A 246 -12.50 -3.32 -5.43
C ILE A 246 -13.33 -3.83 -6.62
N ALA A 247 -13.77 -5.08 -6.60
CA ALA A 247 -14.55 -5.66 -7.71
C ALA A 247 -15.93 -5.01 -7.87
N LEU A 248 -16.57 -4.62 -6.76
CA LEU A 248 -17.87 -3.94 -6.76
C LEU A 248 -17.76 -2.42 -7.00
N MET A 249 -16.55 -1.87 -6.96
CA MET A 249 -16.32 -0.43 -7.12
C MET A 249 -16.97 0.18 -8.37
N PRO A 250 -16.91 -0.44 -9.58
CA PRO A 250 -17.55 0.14 -10.78
C PRO A 250 -19.07 0.24 -10.69
N LEU A 251 -19.69 -0.54 -9.80
CA LEU A 251 -21.13 -0.58 -9.58
C LEU A 251 -21.57 0.36 -8.45
N ALA A 252 -20.61 0.90 -7.70
CA ALA A 252 -20.90 1.81 -6.61
C ALA A 252 -21.23 3.21 -7.16
N PRO A 253 -22.19 3.93 -6.54
CA PRO A 253 -22.42 5.33 -6.85
C PRO A 253 -21.15 6.18 -6.73
N LYS A 254 -21.01 7.18 -7.62
CA LYS A 254 -19.87 8.11 -7.60
C LYS A 254 -19.72 8.74 -6.20
N GLY A 255 -18.49 8.71 -5.67
CA GLY A 255 -18.14 9.20 -4.33
C GLY A 255 -18.01 8.10 -3.27
N MET A 256 -18.57 6.91 -3.49
CA MET A 256 -18.41 5.77 -2.57
C MET A 256 -17.07 5.05 -2.72
N THR A 257 -16.28 5.38 -3.75
CA THR A 257 -14.89 4.91 -3.92
C THR A 257 -14.02 5.22 -2.70
N SER A 258 -14.34 6.30 -1.98
CA SER A 258 -13.68 6.66 -0.72
C SER A 258 -13.85 5.59 0.36
N LEU A 259 -15.01 4.92 0.40
CA LEU A 259 -15.27 3.78 1.29
C LEU A 259 -14.43 2.58 0.89
N VAL A 260 -14.26 2.30 -0.41
CA VAL A 260 -13.38 1.22 -0.88
C VAL A 260 -11.95 1.47 -0.40
N VAL A 261 -11.42 2.68 -0.61
CA VAL A 261 -10.08 3.04 -0.13
C VAL A 261 -9.96 2.92 1.40
N LEU A 262 -10.99 3.35 2.13
CA LEU A 262 -11.02 3.24 3.60
C LEU A 262 -11.04 1.78 4.06
N ILE A 263 -11.83 0.92 3.43
CA ILE A 263 -11.84 -0.53 3.70
C ILE A 263 -10.45 -1.12 3.48
N LEU A 264 -9.81 -0.80 2.34
CA LEU A 264 -8.45 -1.27 2.05
C LEU A 264 -7.44 -0.79 3.10
N ALA A 265 -7.52 0.48 3.51
CA ALA A 265 -6.64 1.05 4.52
C ALA A 265 -6.81 0.38 5.89
N LEU A 266 -8.06 0.15 6.31
CA LEU A 266 -8.39 -0.53 7.56
C LEU A 266 -7.94 -2.00 7.53
N GLU A 267 -8.12 -2.70 6.41
CA GLU A 267 -7.68 -4.08 6.22
C GLU A 267 -6.14 -4.18 6.27
N PHE A 268 -5.42 -3.29 5.59
CA PHE A 268 -3.96 -3.24 5.70
C PHE A 268 -3.47 -2.94 7.12
N GLY A 269 -4.16 -2.02 7.81
CA GLY A 269 -3.89 -1.72 9.22
C GLY A 269 -4.11 -2.93 10.13
N GLY A 270 -5.24 -3.63 9.95
CA GLY A 270 -5.56 -4.87 10.67
C GLY A 270 -4.51 -5.97 10.46
N GLN A 271 -4.14 -6.24 9.21
CA GLN A 271 -3.09 -7.23 8.90
C GLN A 271 -1.73 -6.84 9.51
N GLY A 272 -1.38 -5.55 9.49
CA GLY A 272 -0.16 -5.05 10.12
C GLY A 272 -0.15 -5.28 11.64
N LEU A 273 -1.27 -5.00 12.31
CA LEU A 273 -1.43 -5.23 13.75
C LEU A 273 -1.38 -6.72 14.11
N GLU A 274 -2.05 -7.56 13.33
CA GLU A 274 -2.03 -9.03 13.49
C GLU A 274 -0.63 -9.61 13.28
N MET A 275 0.15 -9.07 12.35
CA MET A 275 1.54 -9.46 12.14
C MET A 275 2.40 -9.12 13.37
N TRP A 276 2.16 -7.95 13.98
CA TRP A 276 2.85 -7.55 15.21
C TRP A 276 2.48 -8.43 16.42
N THR A 277 1.20 -8.79 16.59
CA THR A 277 0.79 -9.66 17.71
C THR A 277 1.43 -11.04 17.62
N VAL A 278 1.60 -11.58 16.41
CA VAL A 278 2.36 -12.83 16.17
C VAL A 278 3.83 -12.68 16.57
N GLN A 279 4.47 -11.56 16.22
CA GLN A 279 5.87 -11.31 16.56
C GLN A 279 6.10 -11.21 18.08
N GLU A 280 5.20 -10.54 18.80
CA GLU A 280 5.28 -10.33 20.25
C GLU A 280 4.61 -11.45 21.08
N ARG A 281 4.14 -12.53 20.42
CA ARG A 281 3.40 -13.64 21.03
C ARG A 281 2.22 -13.18 21.91
N LYS A 282 1.46 -12.21 21.42
CA LYS A 282 0.25 -11.67 22.06
C LYS A 282 -1.01 -12.36 21.54
N ILE A 283 -2.15 -11.98 22.12
CA ILE A 283 -3.46 -12.51 21.75
C ILE A 283 -3.77 -12.18 20.28
N ASP A 284 -4.04 -13.21 19.49
CA ASP A 284 -4.49 -13.11 18.10
C ASP A 284 -6.03 -13.13 18.06
N ILE A 285 -6.63 -12.03 17.60
CA ILE A 285 -8.10 -11.88 17.47
C ILE A 285 -8.60 -12.07 16.04
N SER A 286 -7.79 -12.62 15.14
CA SER A 286 -8.18 -12.92 13.75
C SER A 286 -9.43 -13.82 13.63
N TRP A 287 -9.80 -14.55 14.68
CA TRP A 287 -11.05 -15.30 14.72
C TRP A 287 -12.29 -14.40 14.63
N ILE A 288 -12.26 -13.16 15.15
CA ILE A 288 -13.36 -12.19 15.04
C ILE A 288 -13.60 -11.85 13.57
N LYS A 289 -12.51 -11.68 12.82
CA LYS A 289 -12.56 -11.40 11.39
C LYS A 289 -13.29 -12.50 10.63
N ILE A 290 -12.92 -13.76 10.88
CA ILE A 290 -13.49 -14.93 10.22
C ILE A 290 -14.96 -15.15 10.60
N ARG A 291 -15.31 -14.99 11.89
CA ARG A 291 -16.63 -15.39 12.40
C ARG A 291 -17.68 -14.29 12.35
N ILE A 292 -17.26 -13.02 12.40
CA ILE A 292 -18.17 -11.89 12.55
C ILE A 292 -18.03 -10.94 11.37
N LEU A 293 -16.81 -10.43 11.13
CA LEU A 293 -16.58 -9.36 10.17
C LEU A 293 -16.90 -9.78 8.73
N VAL A 294 -16.29 -10.86 8.25
CA VAL A 294 -16.50 -11.34 6.87
C VAL A 294 -17.93 -11.85 6.65
N PRO A 295 -18.50 -12.72 7.50
CA PRO A 295 -19.87 -13.18 7.32
C PRO A 295 -20.89 -12.04 7.42
N GLY A 296 -20.71 -11.10 8.35
CA GLY A 296 -21.59 -9.94 8.50
C GLY A 296 -21.58 -9.03 7.28
N ALA A 297 -20.40 -8.75 6.73
CA ALA A 297 -20.26 -7.99 5.49
C ALA A 297 -20.92 -8.73 4.30
N LEU A 298 -20.64 -10.03 4.11
CA LEU A 298 -21.27 -10.80 3.03
C LEU A 298 -22.80 -10.89 3.18
N LEU A 299 -23.29 -11.06 4.41
CA LEU A 299 -24.72 -11.07 4.69
C LEU A 299 -25.37 -9.75 4.31
N SER A 300 -24.71 -8.61 4.53
CA SER A 300 -25.23 -7.29 4.11
C SER A 300 -25.35 -7.17 2.59
N LEU A 301 -24.43 -7.75 1.82
CA LEU A 301 -24.50 -7.78 0.36
C LEU A 301 -25.64 -8.69 -0.12
N VAL A 302 -25.74 -9.90 0.43
CA VAL A 302 -26.77 -10.87 0.06
C VAL A 302 -28.16 -10.37 0.43
N SER A 303 -28.35 -9.90 1.66
CA SER A 303 -29.63 -9.33 2.11
C SER A 303 -30.01 -8.08 1.33
N GLY A 304 -29.05 -7.19 1.06
CA GLY A 304 -29.27 -6.03 0.20
C GLY A 304 -29.72 -6.42 -1.21
N TYR A 305 -29.11 -7.45 -1.79
CA TYR A 305 -29.48 -7.95 -3.12
C TYR A 305 -30.89 -8.53 -3.13
N VAL A 306 -31.23 -9.36 -2.14
CA VAL A 306 -32.55 -10.00 -2.03
C VAL A 306 -33.65 -8.97 -1.79
N LEU A 307 -33.42 -7.97 -0.94
CA LEU A 307 -34.45 -7.02 -0.53
C LEU A 307 -34.62 -5.83 -1.48
N TYR A 308 -33.52 -5.34 -2.06
CA TYR A 308 -33.50 -4.04 -2.76
C TYR A 308 -32.88 -4.10 -4.16
N GLY A 309 -32.48 -5.28 -4.62
CA GLY A 309 -31.77 -5.46 -5.89
C GLY A 309 -30.28 -5.09 -5.81
N PHE A 310 -29.54 -5.43 -6.87
CA PHE A 310 -28.08 -5.37 -6.86
C PHE A 310 -27.50 -3.94 -6.75
N GLU A 311 -28.13 -2.96 -7.40
CA GLU A 311 -27.67 -1.57 -7.38
C GLU A 311 -27.68 -0.95 -5.98
N ARG A 312 -28.66 -1.32 -5.13
CA ARG A 312 -28.76 -0.85 -3.74
C ARG A 312 -27.99 -1.72 -2.76
N ALA A 313 -27.68 -2.96 -3.13
CA ALA A 313 -26.90 -3.88 -2.32
C ALA A 313 -25.44 -3.41 -2.15
N VAL A 314 -24.83 -2.87 -3.21
CA VAL A 314 -23.41 -2.45 -3.19
C VAL A 314 -23.15 -1.30 -2.20
N PRO A 315 -23.93 -0.20 -2.20
CA PRO A 315 -23.82 0.84 -1.17
C PRO A 315 -23.97 0.31 0.26
N ALA A 316 -24.98 -0.54 0.49
CA ALA A 316 -25.23 -1.11 1.82
C ALA A 316 -24.03 -1.96 2.28
N PHE A 317 -23.49 -2.80 1.38
CA PHE A 317 -22.29 -3.58 1.62
C PHE A 317 -21.09 -2.70 1.99
N LEU A 318 -20.81 -1.63 1.24
CA LEU A 318 -19.67 -0.75 1.51
C LEU A 318 -19.78 -0.06 2.87
N TRP A 319 -20.96 0.46 3.23
CA TRP A 319 -21.20 1.10 4.53
C TRP A 319 -21.06 0.12 5.69
N VAL A 320 -21.72 -1.04 5.62
CA VAL A 320 -21.67 -2.05 6.67
C VAL A 320 -20.25 -2.59 6.84
N THR A 321 -19.58 -2.91 5.73
CA THR A 321 -18.19 -3.40 5.75
C THR A 321 -17.26 -2.37 6.36
N THR A 322 -17.39 -1.10 5.97
CA THR A 322 -16.60 -0.01 6.57
C THR A 322 -16.80 0.08 8.08
N GLY A 323 -18.04 0.07 8.55
CA GLY A 323 -18.36 0.10 9.99
C GLY A 323 -17.75 -1.09 10.74
N LEU A 324 -17.88 -2.30 10.20
CA LEU A 324 -17.28 -3.51 10.78
C LEU A 324 -15.75 -3.42 10.82
N CYS A 325 -15.10 -2.98 9.74
CA CYS A 325 -13.65 -2.79 9.68
C CYS A 325 -13.17 -1.74 10.68
N ILE A 326 -13.91 -0.64 10.89
CA ILE A 326 -13.60 0.36 11.92
C ILE A 326 -13.64 -0.29 13.31
N CYS A 327 -14.74 -0.97 13.65
CA CYS A 327 -14.88 -1.65 14.94
C CYS A 327 -13.74 -2.65 15.18
N TYR A 328 -13.42 -3.47 14.18
CA TYR A 328 -12.33 -4.44 14.27
C TYR A 328 -10.96 -3.79 14.48
N THR A 329 -10.66 -2.73 13.74
CA THR A 329 -9.40 -1.98 13.86
C THR A 329 -9.30 -1.30 15.23
N VAL A 330 -10.37 -0.68 15.73
CA VAL A 330 -10.40 -0.05 17.07
C VAL A 330 -10.08 -1.08 18.16
N VAL A 331 -10.68 -2.27 18.09
CA VAL A 331 -10.39 -3.36 19.05
C VAL A 331 -8.92 -3.79 18.96
N ASN A 332 -8.37 -3.98 17.75
CA ASN A 332 -6.97 -4.34 17.55
C ASN A 332 -6.00 -3.29 18.10
N VAL A 333 -6.25 -2.01 17.82
CA VAL A 333 -5.45 -0.89 18.34
C VAL A 333 -5.53 -0.85 19.87
N GLY A 334 -6.70 -1.08 20.47
CA GLY A 334 -6.86 -1.16 21.92
C GLY A 334 -6.05 -2.30 22.55
N ILE A 335 -5.95 -3.46 21.89
CA ILE A 335 -5.09 -4.58 22.32
C ILE A 335 -3.62 -4.19 22.23
N TYR A 336 -3.20 -3.58 21.11
CA TYR A 336 -1.84 -3.07 20.91
C TYR A 336 -1.45 -2.09 22.01
N CYS A 337 -2.25 -1.05 22.26
CA CYS A 337 -1.98 -0.03 23.27
C CYS A 337 -1.82 -0.65 24.67
N ARG A 338 -2.75 -1.53 25.07
CA ARG A 338 -2.67 -2.23 26.36
C ARG A 338 -1.42 -3.11 26.47
N ALA A 339 -1.06 -3.79 25.40
CA ALA A 339 0.13 -4.63 25.37
C ALA A 339 1.41 -3.79 25.51
N VAL A 340 1.55 -2.69 24.77
CA VAL A 340 2.70 -1.78 24.84
C VAL A 340 2.82 -1.11 26.22
N CYS A 341 1.71 -0.63 26.79
CA CYS A 341 1.71 -0.02 28.13
C CYS A 341 2.20 -1.00 29.20
N ARG A 342 1.80 -2.28 29.15
CA ARG A 342 2.28 -3.30 30.09
C ARG A 342 3.78 -3.54 29.97
N THR A 343 4.32 -3.60 28.75
CA THR A 343 5.76 -3.81 28.53
C THR A 343 6.58 -2.61 29.03
N GLN A 344 6.12 -1.39 28.80
CA GLN A 344 6.80 -0.18 29.28
C GLN A 344 6.69 0.03 30.80
N GLY A 345 5.55 -0.33 31.40
CA GLY A 345 5.37 -0.33 32.85
C GLY A 345 6.30 -1.33 33.55
N PHE A 346 6.53 -2.50 32.95
CA PHE A 346 7.45 -3.52 33.48
C PHE A 346 8.92 -3.04 33.44
N VAL A 347 9.33 -2.37 32.35
CA VAL A 347 10.70 -1.81 32.22
C VAL A 347 10.95 -0.68 33.22
N ARG A 348 9.96 0.19 33.48
CA ARG A 348 10.06 1.23 34.51
C ARG A 348 10.11 0.67 35.93
N GLY A 349 9.41 -0.44 36.21
CA GLY A 349 9.43 -1.11 37.50
C GLY A 349 10.76 -1.81 37.85
N GLN A 350 11.53 -2.26 36.85
CA GLN A 350 12.86 -2.83 37.06
C GLN A 350 13.97 -1.76 37.15
N GLY A 351 13.79 -0.60 36.53
CA GLY A 351 14.72 0.54 36.65
C GLY A 351 14.66 1.28 38.00
N ALA A 352 13.60 1.08 38.78
CA ALA A 352 13.45 1.65 40.13
C ALA A 352 13.94 0.71 41.25
N ARG A 353 14.47 -0.48 40.91
CA ARG A 353 15.03 -1.46 41.86
C ARG A 353 16.54 -1.69 41.67
N ARG A 354 17.24 -0.74 41.05
CA ARG A 354 18.71 -0.73 40.98
C ARG A 354 19.27 0.53 41.59
#